data_AF-K2PU56-F1
#
_entry.id   AF-K2PU56-F1
#
_cell.length_a   1.000
_cell.length_b   1.000
_cell.length_c   1.000
_cell.angle_alpha   90.00
_cell.angle_beta   90.00
_cell.angle_gamma   90.00
#
_symmetry.space_group_name_H-M   'P 1'
#
loop_
_entity.id
_entity.type
_entity.pdbx_description
1 polymer ?
#
loop_
_entity_poly.entity_id
_entity_poly.type
_entity_poly.pdbx_seq_one_letter_code
_entity_poly.pdbx_strand_id
1 'polypeptide(L)' 'MVRRLTKEELQGYIDANPLRALANIGEEVGLTRVGIEKLLKSYKLEDYRNQKIKALRRATARQKRLSK' A
#
# COMPACT_ATOMS: atom_id res chain seq x y z
N MET A 1 15.77 17.11 -8.12
CA MET A 1 15.69 17.04 -6.64
C MET A 1 14.97 15.75 -6.29
N VAL A 2 15.60 14.82 -5.55
CA VAL A 2 14.95 13.55 -5.18
C VAL A 2 13.97 13.82 -4.06
N ARG A 3 12.66 13.73 -4.33
CA ARG A 3 11.62 13.86 -3.29
C ARG A 3 11.74 12.67 -2.35
N ARG A 4 11.97 12.92 -1.06
CA ARG A 4 11.96 11.88 -0.03
C ARG A 4 10.51 11.59 0.33
N LEU A 5 10.02 10.41 -0.05
CA LEU A 5 8.72 9.91 0.38
C LEU A 5 8.76 9.63 1.88
N THR A 6 7.87 10.26 2.65
CA THR A 6 7.79 10.01 4.10
C THR A 6 7.04 8.73 4.43
N LYS A 7 7.14 8.29 5.68
CA LYS A 7 6.37 7.16 6.19
C LYS A 7 4.86 7.41 6.06
N GLU A 8 4.41 8.61 6.42
CA GLU A 8 3.00 8.99 6.42
C GLU A 8 2.42 9.06 5.01
N GLU A 9 3.18 9.60 4.05
CA GLU A 9 2.77 9.59 2.63
C GLU A 9 2.64 8.14 2.12
N LEU A 10 3.63 7.28 2.39
CA LEU A 10 3.58 5.87 2.00
C LEU A 10 2.41 5.12 2.66
N GLN A 11 2.10 5.42 3.92
CA GLN A 11 0.90 4.91 4.59
C GLN A 11 -0.38 5.38 3.90
N GLY A 12 -0.47 6.66 3.53
CA GLY A 12 -1.60 7.22 2.79
C GLY A 12 -1.87 6.48 1.48
N TYR A 13 -0.82 6.16 0.71
CA TYR A 13 -0.98 5.35 -0.51
C TYR A 13 -1.49 3.93 -0.23
N ILE A 14 -1.05 3.30 0.86
CA ILE A 14 -1.52 1.98 1.27
C ILE A 14 -2.97 2.03 1.74
N ASP A 15 -3.35 3.07 2.49
CA ASP A 15 -4.71 3.24 3.01
C ASP A 15 -5.72 3.56 1.91
N ALA A 16 -5.31 4.35 0.91
CA ALA A 16 -6.14 4.66 -0.26
C ALA A 16 -6.43 3.40 -1.08
N ASN A 17 -5.41 2.57 -1.34
CA ASN A 17 -5.60 1.28 -2.00
C ASN A 17 -4.47 0.30 -1.66
N PRO A 18 -4.68 -0.64 -0.74
CA PRO A 18 -3.61 -1.55 -0.30
C PRO A 18 -3.24 -2.58 -1.37
N LEU A 19 -4.08 -2.81 -2.37
CA LEU A 19 -3.82 -3.69 -3.52
C LEU A 19 -3.08 -2.98 -4.66
N ARG A 20 -2.85 -1.67 -4.55
CA ARG A 20 -2.13 -0.89 -5.56
C ARG A 20 -0.72 -1.45 -5.77
N ALA A 21 -0.29 -1.49 -7.03
CA ALA A 21 1.05 -1.93 -7.40
C ALA A 21 2.10 -0.93 -6.88
N LEU A 22 3.19 -1.45 -6.31
CA LEU A 22 4.28 -0.61 -5.78
C LEU A 22 5.01 0.17 -6.88
N ALA A 23 5.03 -0.36 -8.11
CA ALA A 23 5.56 0.32 -9.27
C ALA A 23 4.79 1.62 -9.54
N ASN A 24 3.46 1.56 -9.60
CA ASN A 24 2.61 2.74 -9.83
C ASN A 24 2.71 3.79 -8.71
N ILE A 25 2.94 3.37 -7.46
CA ILE A 25 3.23 4.30 -6.35
C ILE A 25 4.58 4.96 -6.61
N GLY A 26 5.59 4.18 -7.00
CA GLY A 26 6.91 4.67 -7.36
C GLY A 26 6.87 5.69 -8.49
N GLU A 27 6.20 5.38 -9.59
CA GLU A 27 6.09 6.28 -10.75
C GLU A 27 5.52 7.66 -10.38
N GLU A 28 4.47 7.71 -9.55
CA GLU A 28 3.87 8.98 -9.10
C GLU A 28 4.82 9.83 -8.25
N VAL A 29 5.66 9.19 -7.44
CA VAL A 29 6.55 9.89 -6.50
C VAL A 29 7.98 9.99 -7.01
N GLY A 30 8.23 9.59 -8.26
CA GLY A 30 9.55 9.59 -8.90
C GLY A 30 10.54 8.58 -8.32
N LEU A 31 10.04 7.46 -7.78
CA LEU A 31 10.83 6.35 -7.23
C LEU A 31 10.65 5.08 -8.06
N THR A 32 11.64 4.19 -8.02
CA THR A 32 11.48 2.85 -8.59
C THR A 32 10.67 1.96 -7.65
N ARG A 33 10.07 0.89 -8.20
CA ARG A 33 9.43 -0.16 -7.42
C ARG A 33 10.33 -0.64 -6.26
N VAL A 34 11.61 -0.90 -6.56
CA VAL A 34 12.60 -1.35 -5.57
C VAL A 34 12.84 -0.29 -4.49
N GLY A 35 12.81 1.00 -4.86
CA GLY A 35 12.88 2.10 -3.90
C GLY A 35 11.70 2.08 -2.92
N ILE A 36 10.48 1.87 -3.42
CA ILE A 36 9.28 1.72 -2.59
C ILE A 36 9.36 0.46 -1.70
N GLU A 37 9.83 -0.67 -2.23
CA GLU A 37 10.04 -1.90 -1.44
C GLU A 37 11.04 -1.67 -0.30
N LYS A 38 12.13 -0.94 -0.55
CA LYS A 38 13.09 -0.54 0.50
C LYS A 38 12.43 0.34 1.56
N LEU A 39 11.63 1.34 1.17
CA LEU A 39 10.95 2.24 2.10
C LEU A 39 9.90 1.50 2.95
N LEU A 40 9.14 0.57 2.36
CA LEU A 40 8.21 -0.28 3.10
C LEU A 40 8.93 -1.04 4.21
N LYS A 41 10.08 -1.63 3.89
CA LYS A 41 10.90 -2.37 4.86
C LYS A 41 11.50 -1.44 5.92
N SER A 42 12.08 -0.31 5.51
CA SER A 42 12.66 0.68 6.42
C SER A 42 11.64 1.24 7.40
N TYR A 43 10.41 1.47 6.95
CA TYR A 43 9.32 2.00 7.78
C TYR A 43 8.48 0.93 8.49
N LYS A 44 8.81 -0.36 8.30
CA LYS A 44 8.08 -1.52 8.85
C LYS A 44 6.59 -1.51 8.48
N LEU A 45 6.29 -1.17 7.22
CA LEU A 45 4.94 -1.09 6.68
C LEU A 45 4.49 -2.34 5.89
N GLU A 46 5.36 -3.33 5.72
CA GLU A 46 5.03 -4.58 5.02
C GLU A 46 3.86 -5.31 5.69
N ASP A 47 3.93 -5.52 7.02
CA ASP A 47 2.85 -6.09 7.81
C ASP A 47 1.58 -5.22 7.79
N TYR A 48 1.75 -3.90 7.88
CA TYR A 48 0.64 -2.94 7.81
C TYR A 48 -0.15 -3.09 6.50
N ARG A 49 0.55 -3.09 5.36
CA ARG A 49 -0.05 -3.30 4.04
C ARG A 49 -0.74 -4.66 3.97
N ASN A 50 -0.11 -5.73 4.45
CA ASN A 50 -0.70 -7.06 4.44
C ASN A 50 -1.97 -7.15 5.30
N GLN A 51 -2.00 -6.48 6.45
CA GLN A 51 -3.19 -6.39 7.30
C GLN A 51 -4.33 -5.66 6.57
N LYS A 52 -4.03 -4.55 5.90
CA LYS A 52 -5.02 -3.80 5.10
C LYS A 52 -5.57 -4.62 3.93
N ILE A 53 -4.72 -5.38 3.23
CA ILE A 53 -5.16 -6.32 2.18
C ILE A 53 -6.09 -7.40 2.76
N LYS A 54 -5.73 -8.00 3.90
CA LYS A 54 -6.56 -9.01 4.57
C LYS A 54 -7.91 -8.44 4.99
N ALA A 55 -7.92 -7.23 5.57
CA ALA A 55 -9.15 -6.55 5.97
C ALA A 55 -10.06 -6.27 4.76
N LEU A 56 -9.49 -5.77 3.66
CA LEU A 56 -10.22 -5.51 2.42
C LEU A 56 -10.86 -6.80 1.88
N ARG A 57 -10.08 -7.88 1.78
CA ARG A 57 -10.59 -9.19 1.31
C ARG A 57 -11.73 -9.72 2.20
N ARG A 58 -11.62 -9.56 3.52
CA ARG A 58 -12.68 -9.97 4.47
C ARG A 58 -13.95 -9.13 4.27
N ALA A 59 -13.81 -7.83 4.07
CA ALA A 59 -14.95 -6.93 3.80
C ALA A 59 -15.67 -7.32 2.50
N THR A 60 -14.92 -7.55 1.42
CA THR A 60 -15.49 -8.01 0.14
C THR A 60 -16.19 -9.36 0.28
N ALA A 61 -15.59 -10.31 0.99
CA ALA A 61 -16.20 -11.63 1.24
C ALA A 61 -17.50 -11.51 2.04
N ARG A 62 -17.56 -10.60 3.03
CA ARG A 62 -18.78 -10.32 3.79
C ARG A 62 -19.87 -9.70 2.93
N GLN A 63 -19.54 -8.71 2.10
CA GLN A 63 -20.49 -8.09 1.18
C GLN A 63 -21.08 -9.11 0.19
N LYS A 64 -20.25 -10.02 -0.34
CA LYS A 64 -20.71 -11.10 -1.23
C LYS A 64 -21.72 -12.04 -0.55
N ARG A 65 -21.59 -12.28 0.76
CA ARG A 65 -22.54 -13.10 1.53
C ARG A 65 -23.86 -12.38 1.80
N LEU A 66 -23.83 -11.05 1.95
CA LEU A 66 -25.03 -10.24 2.19
C LEU A 66 -25.82 -9.93 0.91
N SER A 67 -25.17 -10.01 -0.25
CA SER A 67 -25.78 -9.75 -1.56
C SER A 67 -26.31 -11.03 -2.23
N LYS A 68 -26.40 -12.14 -1.48
CA LYS A 68 -26.86 -13.45 -1.96
C LYS A 68 -28.09 -13.86 -1.18
#